data_AF-A0A2E3W4C3-F1
#
_entry.id   AF-A0A2E3W4C3-F1
#
_cell.length_a   1.000
_cell.length_b   1.000
_cell.length_c   1.000
_cell.angle_alpha   90.00
_cell.angle_beta   90.00
_cell.angle_gamma   90.00
#
_symmetry.space_group_name_H-M   'P 1'
#
loop_
_entity.id
_entity.type
_entity.pdbx_description
1 polymer ?
#
loop_
_entity_poly.entity_id
_entity_poly.type
_entity_poly.pdbx_seq_one_letter_code
_entity_poly.pdbx_strand_id
1 'polypeptide(L)'
;MAGLNPHCGEDGIISGYDSKLQDVVIEIEQAYPGLKIRGLIPGDTILFNAQKDTTLFIFPFHDQALAPFKRLNGLTGINLTLGLPFRRVSVDHGTAFDLYGKNKASYQGMIYLLEEVISWK
;
A
#
# COMPACT_ATOMS: atom_id res chain seq x y z
N MET A 1 8.83 -0.98 5.25
CA MET A 1 8.80 -1.63 3.94
C MET A 1 8.87 -3.12 4.13
N ALA A 2 8.02 -3.87 3.44
CA ALA A 2 7.99 -5.32 3.51
C ALA A 2 9.08 -5.93 2.62
N GLY A 3 9.56 -7.11 3.00
CA GLY A 3 10.38 -7.95 2.14
C GLY A 3 9.59 -8.57 0.99
N LEU A 4 10.30 -9.04 -0.03
CA LEU A 4 9.76 -9.74 -1.18
C LEU A 4 9.39 -11.18 -0.80
N ASN A 5 10.28 -11.87 -0.08
CA ASN A 5 10.08 -13.27 0.29
C ASN A 5 9.46 -13.41 1.69
N PRO A 6 8.85 -14.56 2.00
CA PRO A 6 8.54 -14.93 3.38
C PRO A 6 9.78 -14.74 4.24
N HIS A 7 9.58 -14.15 5.42
CA HIS A 7 10.64 -13.86 6.38
C HIS A 7 11.84 -13.11 5.79
N CYS A 8 11.63 -12.29 4.76
CA CYS A 8 12.70 -11.57 4.04
C CYS A 8 13.81 -12.49 3.51
N GLY A 9 13.48 -13.72 3.11
CA GLY A 9 14.43 -14.65 2.54
C GLY A 9 15.12 -15.58 3.56
N GLU A 10 14.81 -15.44 4.86
CA GLU A 10 15.36 -16.24 5.97
C GLU A 10 16.89 -16.33 5.89
N ASP A 11 17.57 -15.18 5.95
CA ASP A 11 19.03 -15.07 5.82
C ASP A 11 19.61 -15.77 4.58
N GLY A 12 18.85 -15.79 3.49
CA GLY A 12 19.24 -16.41 2.22
C GLY A 12 18.88 -17.89 2.09
N ILE A 13 18.29 -18.52 3.11
CA ILE A 13 17.84 -19.92 3.05
C ILE A 13 16.72 -20.09 2.02
N ILE A 14 15.78 -19.13 1.97
CA ILE A 14 14.68 -19.15 0.99
C ILE A 14 15.16 -18.51 -0.32
N SER A 15 15.71 -17.30 -0.24
CA SER A 15 16.33 -16.63 -1.38
C SER A 15 17.16 -15.41 -0.96
N GLY A 16 18.06 -14.96 -1.84
CA GLY A 16 18.84 -13.74 -1.66
C GLY A 16 18.28 -12.50 -2.36
N TYR A 17 17.01 -12.46 -2.77
CA TYR A 17 16.47 -11.28 -3.47
C TYR A 17 16.20 -10.10 -2.53
N ASP A 18 15.89 -10.36 -1.27
CA ASP A 18 15.65 -9.31 -0.27
C ASP A 18 16.91 -8.49 0.03
N SER A 19 18.11 -9.07 -0.04
CA SER A 19 19.35 -8.30 0.12
C SER A 19 19.52 -7.26 -0.99
N LYS A 20 19.21 -7.61 -2.24
CA LYS A 20 19.22 -6.65 -3.36
C LYS A 20 18.20 -5.53 -3.16
N LEU A 21 17.05 -5.85 -2.56
CA LEU A 21 16.03 -4.85 -2.24
C LEU A 21 16.48 -3.95 -1.07
N GLN A 22 17.25 -4.50 -0.11
CA GLN A 22 17.89 -3.71 0.94
C GLN A 22 18.89 -2.71 0.37
N ASP A 23 19.69 -3.10 -0.62
CA ASP A 23 20.63 -2.20 -1.30
C ASP A 23 19.88 -1.00 -1.94
N VAL A 24 18.75 -1.25 -2.60
CA VAL A 24 17.89 -0.20 -3.17
C VAL A 24 17.33 0.74 -2.10
N VAL A 25 16.91 0.20 -0.95
CA VAL A 25 16.43 1.04 0.17
C VAL A 25 17.54 1.98 0.65
N ILE A 26 18.77 1.48 0.78
CA ILE A 26 19.93 2.29 1.20
C ILE A 26 20.21 3.39 0.17
N GLU A 27 20.20 3.08 -1.12
CA GLU A 27 20.38 4.08 -2.20
C GLU A 27 19.31 5.18 -2.14
N ILE A 28 18.05 4.82 -1.88
CA ILE A 28 16.96 5.78 -1.74
C ILE A 28 17.16 6.67 -0.51
N GLU A 29 17.51 6.11 0.65
CA GLU A 29 17.76 6.90 1.86
C GLU A 29 18.94 7.87 1.69
N GLN A 30 19.97 7.47 0.95
CA GLN A 30 21.09 8.34 0.60
C GLN A 30 20.69 9.47 -0.36
N ALA A 31 19.84 9.17 -1.36
CA ALA A 31 19.38 10.15 -2.34
C ALA A 31 18.39 11.17 -1.75
N TYR A 32 17.64 10.81 -0.70
CA TYR A 32 16.61 11.64 -0.08
C TYR A 32 16.86 11.84 1.42
N PRO A 33 17.78 12.76 1.80
CA PRO A 33 18.09 13.03 3.19
C PRO A 33 16.84 13.37 4.02
N GLY A 34 16.65 12.65 5.12
CA GLY A 34 15.50 12.82 6.01
C GLY A 34 14.34 11.85 5.77
N LEU A 35 14.34 11.11 4.65
CA LEU A 35 13.48 9.95 4.49
C LEU A 35 13.99 8.83 5.41
N LYS A 36 13.09 8.22 6.18
CA LYS A 36 13.39 7.06 7.03
C LYS A 36 12.57 5.86 6.57
N ILE A 37 13.24 4.84 6.05
CA ILE A 37 12.62 3.60 5.61
C ILE A 37 12.99 2.51 6.61
N ARG A 38 12.00 2.03 7.36
CA ARG A 38 12.17 0.87 8.25
C ARG A 38 11.95 -0.42 7.50
N GLY A 39 12.93 -1.32 7.53
CA GLY A 39 12.85 -2.66 6.96
C GLY A 39 14.13 -3.05 6.22
N LEU A 40 14.14 -4.20 5.55
CA LEU A 40 12.96 -5.03 5.23
C LEU A 40 12.34 -5.78 6.43
N ILE A 41 11.01 -5.85 6.48
CA ILE A 41 10.24 -6.56 7.53
C ILE A 41 9.40 -7.66 6.86
N PRO A 42 9.26 -8.86 7.46
CA PRO A 42 8.39 -9.90 6.89
C PRO A 42 6.95 -9.39 6.68
N GLY A 43 6.38 -9.66 5.49
CA GLY A 43 5.09 -9.08 5.09
C GLY A 43 3.91 -9.47 5.97
N ASP A 44 3.99 -10.61 6.65
CA ASP A 44 3.03 -11.10 7.64
C ASP A 44 3.14 -10.39 9.00
N THR A 45 4.31 -9.83 9.33
CA THR A 45 4.57 -9.15 10.61
C THR A 45 4.57 -7.62 10.50
N ILE A 46 4.70 -7.06 9.30
CA ILE A 46 4.92 -5.61 9.11
C ILE A 46 3.81 -4.73 9.73
N LEU A 47 2.55 -5.16 9.66
CA LEU A 47 1.43 -4.39 10.22
C LEU A 47 1.41 -4.41 11.76
N PHE A 48 1.96 -5.46 12.38
CA PHE A 48 2.14 -5.52 13.83
C PHE A 48 3.31 -4.66 14.31
N ASN A 49 4.27 -4.39 13.41
CA ASN A 49 5.45 -3.55 13.67
C ASN A 49 5.20 -2.05 13.42
N ALA A 50 3.93 -1.64 13.26
CA ALA A 50 3.55 -0.24 13.12
C ALA A 50 3.96 0.58 14.36
N GLN A 51 4.74 1.64 14.17
CA GLN A 51 5.06 2.59 15.24
C GLN A 51 4.19 3.84 15.10
N LYS A 52 4.15 4.68 16.15
CA LYS A 52 3.33 5.90 16.19
C LYS A 52 3.65 6.88 15.05
N ASP A 53 4.87 6.85 14.54
CA ASP A 53 5.38 7.69 13.46
C ASP A 53 5.33 7.00 12.08
N THR A 54 4.76 5.79 11.96
CA THR A 54 4.58 5.16 10.65
C THR A 54 3.55 5.93 9.84
N THR A 55 3.98 6.49 8.71
CA THR A 55 3.10 7.23 7.78
C THR A 55 2.69 6.41 6.57
N LEU A 56 3.52 5.46 6.12
CA LEU A 56 3.28 4.66 4.93
C LEU A 56 3.84 3.25 5.09
N PHE A 57 3.04 2.25 4.68
CA PHE A 57 3.51 0.89 4.46
C PHE A 57 3.79 0.69 2.98
N ILE A 58 4.96 0.14 2.67
CA ILE A 58 5.39 -0.17 1.30
C ILE A 58 5.51 -1.69 1.21
N PHE A 59 4.85 -2.28 0.22
CA PHE A 59 4.86 -3.70 -0.06
C PHE A 59 5.34 -3.94 -1.50
N PRO A 60 6.23 -4.92 -1.76
CA PRO A 60 6.71 -5.20 -3.11
C PRO A 60 5.63 -5.68 -4.11
N PHE A 61 4.50 -6.24 -3.66
CA PHE A 61 3.46 -6.73 -4.57
C PHE A 61 2.03 -6.59 -4.04
N HIS A 62 1.08 -6.60 -4.98
CA HIS A 62 -0.34 -6.28 -4.81
C HIS A 62 -1.00 -7.03 -3.65
N ASP A 63 -0.96 -8.35 -3.67
CA ASP A 63 -1.72 -9.17 -2.71
C ASP A 63 -1.12 -9.14 -1.30
N GLN A 64 0.17 -8.83 -1.15
CA GLN A 64 0.80 -8.68 0.16
C GLN A 64 0.18 -7.51 0.94
N ALA A 65 -0.18 -6.43 0.25
CA ALA A 65 -0.79 -5.24 0.82
C ALA A 65 -2.32 -5.30 0.83
N LEU A 66 -2.90 -5.69 -0.31
CA LEU A 66 -4.33 -5.51 -0.51
C LEU A 66 -5.17 -6.55 0.20
N ALA A 67 -4.67 -7.76 0.42
CA ALA A 67 -5.37 -8.73 1.26
C ALA A 67 -5.61 -8.21 2.69
N PRO A 68 -4.58 -7.76 3.45
CA PRO A 68 -4.83 -7.20 4.77
C PRO A 68 -5.57 -5.86 4.73
N PHE A 69 -5.31 -5.00 3.74
CA PHE A 69 -6.05 -3.74 3.58
C PHE A 69 -7.56 -3.96 3.45
N LYS A 70 -7.99 -4.85 2.54
CA LYS A 70 -9.41 -5.18 2.33
C LYS A 70 -10.00 -5.89 3.56
N ARG A 71 -9.20 -6.66 4.29
CA ARG A 71 -9.66 -7.31 5.54
C ARG A 71 -10.01 -6.30 6.63
N LEU A 72 -9.24 -5.21 6.72
CA LEU A 72 -9.39 -4.16 7.73
C LEU A 72 -10.43 -3.11 7.33
N ASN A 73 -10.45 -2.73 6.04
CA ASN A 73 -11.25 -1.60 5.56
C ASN A 73 -12.46 -2.01 4.68
N GLY A 74 -12.63 -3.31 4.41
CA GLY A 74 -13.66 -3.81 3.52
C GLY A 74 -13.45 -3.33 2.08
N LEU A 75 -14.46 -2.67 1.52
CA LEU A 75 -14.43 -2.07 0.18
C LEU A 75 -14.30 -0.54 0.21
N THR A 76 -14.06 0.04 1.39
CA THR A 76 -13.87 1.48 1.55
C THR A 76 -12.38 1.79 1.48
N GLY A 77 -11.97 2.41 0.37
CA GLY A 77 -10.57 2.73 0.11
C GLY A 77 -10.42 3.68 -1.06
N ILE A 78 -9.31 4.42 -1.07
CA ILE A 78 -8.93 5.32 -2.15
C ILE A 78 -7.64 4.79 -2.76
N ASN A 79 -7.65 4.61 -4.08
CA ASN A 79 -6.44 4.35 -4.83
C ASN A 79 -5.82 5.69 -5.24
N LEU A 80 -4.60 5.97 -4.78
CA LEU A 80 -3.84 7.17 -5.10
C LEU A 80 -2.72 6.82 -6.09
N THR A 81 -2.65 7.53 -7.21
CA THR A 81 -1.55 7.38 -8.18
C THR A 81 -0.49 8.46 -7.95
N LEU A 82 0.68 8.02 -7.51
CA LEU A 82 1.85 8.88 -7.31
C LEU A 82 2.64 9.04 -8.61
N GLY A 83 3.41 10.12 -8.72
CA GLY A 83 4.33 10.38 -9.84
C GLY A 83 3.73 11.12 -11.05
N LEU A 84 2.43 11.43 -11.04
CA LEU A 84 1.79 12.25 -12.08
C LEU A 84 1.95 13.75 -11.80
N PRO A 85 1.91 14.63 -12.83
CA PRO A 85 1.98 16.08 -12.64
C PRO A 85 0.67 16.69 -12.11
N PHE A 86 -0.31 15.86 -11.75
CA PHE A 86 -1.57 16.23 -11.14
C PHE A 86 -2.02 15.15 -10.15
N ARG A 87 -2.87 15.52 -9.19
CA ARG A 87 -3.45 14.56 -8.23
C ARG A 87 -4.44 13.64 -8.96
N ARG A 88 -4.22 12.33 -8.89
CA ARG A 88 -5.16 11.33 -9.41
C ARG A 88 -5.52 10.35 -8.31
N VAL A 89 -6.81 10.32 -7.99
CA VAL A 89 -7.41 9.34 -7.09
C VAL A 89 -8.50 8.56 -7.81
N SER A 90 -8.80 7.35 -7.36
CA SER A 90 -9.97 6.59 -7.80
C SER A 90 -10.54 5.76 -6.66
N VAL A 91 -11.80 5.35 -6.80
CA VAL A 91 -12.41 4.33 -5.96
C VAL A 91 -11.66 2.99 -6.09
N ASP A 92 -11.81 2.14 -5.08
CA ASP A 92 -11.15 0.84 -4.95
C ASP A 92 -12.08 -0.35 -5.32
N HIS A 93 -13.25 -0.07 -5.91
CA HIS A 93 -14.14 -1.07 -6.47
C HIS A 93 -14.04 -1.11 -8.00
N GLY A 94 -14.46 -2.25 -8.58
CA GLY A 94 -14.56 -2.43 -10.02
C GLY A 94 -15.84 -1.81 -10.61
N THR A 95 -16.14 -2.18 -11.86
CA THR A 95 -17.29 -1.66 -12.61
C THR A 95 -18.64 -2.19 -12.14
N ALA A 96 -18.67 -3.36 -11.46
CA ALA A 96 -19.89 -4.02 -10.99
C ALA A 96 -20.99 -4.07 -12.08
N PHE A 97 -20.65 -4.61 -13.27
CA PHE A 97 -21.55 -4.62 -14.44
C PHE A 97 -22.89 -5.29 -14.17
N ASP A 98 -22.92 -6.27 -13.28
CA ASP A 98 -24.13 -6.94 -12.83
C ASP A 98 -25.13 -5.98 -12.13
N LEU A 99 -24.68 -4.82 -11.65
CA LEU A 99 -25.50 -3.79 -11.01
C LEU A 99 -25.92 -2.66 -11.96
N TYR A 100 -25.44 -2.66 -13.20
CA TYR A 100 -25.73 -1.59 -14.17
C TYR A 100 -27.24 -1.42 -14.38
N GLY A 101 -27.72 -0.17 -14.25
CA GLY A 101 -29.13 0.18 -14.42
C GLY A 101 -30.06 -0.30 -13.30
N LYS A 102 -29.57 -1.02 -12.28
CA LYS A 102 -30.41 -1.57 -11.19
C LYS A 102 -30.61 -0.62 -10.01
N ASN A 103 -29.89 0.49 -9.97
CA ASN A 103 -29.85 1.43 -8.83
C ASN A 103 -29.55 0.74 -7.49
N LYS A 104 -28.61 -0.23 -7.51
CA LYS A 104 -28.22 -1.04 -6.34
C LYS A 104 -26.74 -0.92 -5.95
N ALA A 105 -25.94 -0.19 -6.73
CA ALA A 105 -24.54 0.03 -6.39
C ALA A 105 -24.42 0.88 -5.13
N SER A 106 -23.56 0.46 -4.20
CA SER A 106 -23.24 1.29 -3.04
C SER A 106 -22.40 2.49 -3.48
N TYR A 107 -22.85 3.70 -3.15
CA TYR A 107 -22.12 4.94 -3.41
C TYR A 107 -21.11 5.29 -2.31
N GLN A 108 -21.02 4.50 -1.23
CA GLN A 108 -20.24 4.83 -0.04
C GLN A 108 -18.74 5.08 -0.35
N GLY A 109 -18.15 4.26 -1.23
CA GLY A 109 -16.75 4.43 -1.62
C GLY A 109 -16.48 5.73 -2.38
N MET A 110 -17.44 6.18 -3.20
CA MET A 110 -17.33 7.45 -3.92
C MET A 110 -17.49 8.64 -2.97
N ILE A 111 -18.44 8.58 -2.03
CA ILE A 111 -18.60 9.64 -1.02
C ILE A 111 -17.36 9.76 -0.16
N TYR A 112 -16.83 8.63 0.36
CA TYR A 112 -15.59 8.61 1.13
C TYR A 112 -14.43 9.25 0.36
N LEU A 113 -14.27 8.90 -0.92
CA LEU A 113 -13.24 9.50 -1.78
C LEU A 113 -13.39 11.02 -1.89
N LEU A 114 -14.61 11.51 -2.15
CA LEU A 114 -14.87 12.94 -2.32
C LEU A 114 -14.61 13.72 -1.03
N GLU A 115 -15.07 13.20 0.11
CA GLU A 115 -14.87 13.82 1.42
C GLU A 115 -13.37 13.94 1.77
N GLU A 116 -12.61 12.86 1.56
CA GLU A 116 -11.17 12.84 1.79
C GLU A 116 -10.45 13.85 0.90
N VAL A 117 -10.73 13.86 -0.42
CA VAL A 117 -10.09 14.79 -1.35
C VAL A 117 -10.40 16.26 -1.02
N ILE A 118 -11.62 16.57 -0.59
CA ILE A 118 -12.00 17.94 -0.17
C ILE A 118 -11.23 18.36 1.09
N SER A 119 -10.89 17.40 1.97
CA SER A 119 -10.12 17.67 3.18
C SER A 119 -8.65 17.98 2.92
N TRP A 120 -8.11 17.54 1.77
CA TRP A 120 -6.72 17.78 1.35
C TRP A 120 -6.51 19.21 0.87
N LYS A 121 -6.57 20.16 1.81
CA LYS A 121 -6.19 21.57 1.61
C LYS A 121 -4.73 21.68 1.17
#